data_AF-A0AAU0Z306-F1
#
_entry.id   AF-A0AAU0Z306-F1
#
_cell.length_a   1.000
_cell.length_b   1.000
_cell.length_c   1.000
_cell.angle_alpha   90.00
_cell.angle_beta   90.00
_cell.angle_gamma   90.00
#
_symmetry.space_group_name_H-M   'P 1'
#
loop_
_entity.id
_entity.type
_entity.pdbx_description
1 polymer ?
#
loop_
_entity_poly.entity_id
_entity_poly.type
_entity_poly.pdbx_seq_one_letter_code
_entity_poly.pdbx_strand_id
1 'polypeptide(L)'
;MVVVITSVIAVLGTLLGAALSHILQSRTAARGQDFTRAERLRQERIDAYCAFGGALANYRRGQLDRWFPEHVDRPGETADVHELRREAFRLRAAAMEAMFRVELLTEAPSLAVLAQEAMASVDRIPTADDREELRVVRDESRGLIHQFIAASRPHVNPVV
;
A
#
# COMPACT_ATOMS: atom_id res chain seq x y z
N MET A 1 56.33 18.11 41.18
CA MET A 1 55.67 16.80 40.99
C MET A 1 54.16 16.90 40.89
N VAL A 2 53.47 17.64 41.78
CA VAL A 2 51.99 17.77 41.77
C VAL A 2 51.41 18.29 40.44
N VAL A 3 52.03 19.30 39.83
CA VAL A 3 51.54 19.92 38.58
C VAL A 3 51.47 18.94 37.40
N VAL A 4 52.43 18.02 37.31
CA VAL A 4 52.48 16.99 36.26
C VAL A 4 51.37 15.96 36.46
N ILE A 5 51.07 15.62 37.72
CA ILE A 5 49.99 14.68 38.04
C ILE A 5 48.63 15.28 37.70
N THR A 6 48.42 16.56 38.02
CA THR A 6 47.15 17.26 37.73
C THR A 6 46.89 17.42 36.23
N SER A 7 47.92 17.69 35.42
CA SER A 7 47.74 17.84 33.97
C SER A 7 47.41 16.51 33.30
N VAL A 8 48.05 15.41 33.72
CA VAL A 8 47.76 14.06 33.20
C VAL A 8 46.32 13.65 33.51
N ILE A 9 45.85 13.88 34.72
CA ILE A 9 44.45 13.58 35.11
C ILE A 9 43.46 14.40 34.29
N ALA A 10 43.75 15.68 34.03
CA ALA A 10 42.89 16.55 33.22
C ALA A 10 42.78 16.09 31.76
N VAL A 11 43.89 15.68 31.14
CA VAL A 11 43.89 15.13 29.77
C VAL A 11 43.13 13.80 29.71
N LEU A 12 43.33 12.92 30.70
CA LEU A 12 42.59 11.67 30.81
C LEU A 12 41.08 11.90 30.97
N GLY A 13 40.67 12.86 31.79
CA GLY A 13 39.26 13.23 31.95
C GLY A 13 38.63 13.73 30.65
N THR A 14 39.36 14.55 29.90
CA THR A 14 38.91 15.07 28.60
C THR A 14 38.80 13.95 27.55
N LEU A 15 39.80 13.06 27.48
CA LEU A 15 39.78 11.91 26.58
C LEU A 15 38.64 10.94 26.91
N LEU A 16 38.39 10.67 28.19
CA LEU A 16 37.27 9.84 28.63
C LEU A 16 35.93 10.48 28.24
N GLY A 17 35.77 11.78 28.47
CA GLY A 17 34.56 12.53 28.13
C GLY A 17 34.29 12.53 26.62
N ALA A 18 35.33 12.70 25.80
CA ALA A 18 35.22 12.66 24.33
C ALA A 18 34.84 11.25 23.83
N ALA A 19 35.45 10.20 24.37
CA ALA A 19 35.13 8.82 24.02
C ALA A 19 33.69 8.45 24.40
N LEU A 20 33.24 8.83 25.61
CA LEU A 20 31.88 8.58 26.05
C LEU A 20 30.85 9.33 25.20
N SER A 21 31.13 10.60 24.88
CA SER A 21 30.27 11.41 24.00
C SER A 21 30.16 10.81 22.60
N HIS A 22 31.27 10.33 22.03
CA HIS A 22 31.29 9.70 20.71
C HIS A 22 30.48 8.38 20.70
N ILE A 23 30.58 7.56 21.74
CA ILE A 23 29.81 6.30 21.82
C ILE A 23 28.31 6.57 21.98
N LEU A 24 27.94 7.59 22.76
CA LEU A 24 26.55 7.99 22.89
C LEU A 24 26.02 8.54 21.56
N GLN A 25 26.76 9.44 20.90
CA GLN A 25 26.40 10.00 19.59
C GLN A 25 26.27 8.94 18.50
N SER A 26 27.19 7.97 18.44
CA SER A 26 27.11 6.89 17.44
C SER A 26 25.89 6.00 17.68
N ARG A 27 25.52 5.76 18.94
CA ARG A 27 24.31 5.00 19.29
C ARG A 27 23.02 5.75 19.00
N THR A 28 22.94 7.06 19.26
CA THR A 28 21.77 7.88 18.86
C THR A 28 21.67 8.00 17.34
N ALA A 29 22.80 8.15 16.64
CA ALA A 29 22.81 8.19 15.17
C ALA A 29 22.33 6.88 14.54
N ALA A 30 22.81 5.72 15.04
CA ALA A 30 22.36 4.41 14.55
C ALA A 30 20.87 4.18 14.83
N ARG A 31 20.40 4.47 16.05
CA ARG A 31 18.97 4.36 16.40
C ARG A 31 18.09 5.31 15.58
N GLY A 32 18.58 6.51 15.28
CA GLY A 32 17.87 7.47 14.41
C GLY A 32 17.78 7.00 12.96
N GLN A 33 18.82 6.35 12.44
CA GLN A 33 18.83 5.77 11.09
C GLN A 33 17.86 4.60 10.96
N ASP A 34 17.84 3.68 11.93
CA ASP A 34 16.92 2.54 11.93
C ASP A 34 15.46 3.00 12.05
N PHE A 35 15.18 3.97 12.93
CA PHE A 35 13.85 4.57 13.05
C PHE A 35 13.40 5.25 11.76
N THR A 36 14.28 6.04 11.13
CA THR A 36 13.97 6.72 9.86
C THR A 36 13.70 5.72 8.74
N ARG A 37 14.46 4.62 8.65
CA ARG A 37 14.25 3.57 7.66
C ARG A 37 12.93 2.83 7.88
N ALA A 38 12.60 2.47 9.13
CA ALA A 38 11.35 1.80 9.46
C ALA A 38 10.14 2.70 9.15
N GLU A 39 10.21 3.97 9.51
CA GLU A 39 9.15 4.95 9.23
C GLU A 39 8.96 5.20 7.73
N ARG A 40 10.06 5.25 6.98
CA ARG A 40 10.00 5.36 5.51
C ARG A 40 9.33 4.14 4.88
N LEU A 41 9.71 2.93 5.27
CA LEU A 41 9.07 1.71 4.77
C LEU A 41 7.58 1.66 5.14
N ARG A 42 7.23 2.11 6.36
CA ARG A 42 5.83 2.22 6.80
C ARG A 42 5.02 3.13 5.89
N GLN A 43 5.56 4.31 5.56
CA GLN A 43 4.92 5.25 4.67
C GLN A 43 4.80 4.70 3.23
N GLU A 44 5.86 4.09 2.71
CA GLU A 44 5.85 3.46 1.38
C GLU A 44 4.79 2.35 1.27
N ARG A 45 4.60 1.56 2.34
CA ARG A 45 3.52 0.55 2.42
C ARG A 45 2.13 1.18 2.47
N ILE A 46 1.92 2.22 3.28
CA ILE A 46 0.64 2.94 3.33
C ILE A 46 0.28 3.49 1.96
N ASP A 47 1.24 4.15 1.30
CA ASP A 47 1.03 4.75 0.00
C ASP A 47 0.68 3.68 -1.05
N ALA A 48 1.38 2.53 -1.04
CA ALA A 48 1.10 1.42 -1.95
C ALA A 48 -0.28 0.78 -1.70
N TYR A 49 -0.65 0.51 -0.44
CA TYR A 49 -1.94 -0.10 -0.11
C TYR A 49 -3.11 0.84 -0.43
N CYS A 50 -2.97 2.14 -0.14
CA CYS A 50 -3.97 3.15 -0.48
C CYS A 50 -4.09 3.33 -2.00
N ALA A 51 -2.96 3.37 -2.72
CA ALA A 51 -2.96 3.48 -4.18
C ALA A 51 -3.66 2.28 -4.83
N PHE A 52 -3.37 1.05 -4.38
CA PHE A 52 -4.03 -0.14 -4.91
C PHE A 52 -5.52 -0.17 -4.56
N GLY A 53 -5.90 0.08 -3.30
CA GLY A 53 -7.31 0.13 -2.90
C GLY A 53 -8.11 1.17 -3.70
N GLY A 54 -7.54 2.36 -3.91
CA GLY A 54 -8.15 3.42 -4.73
C GLY A 54 -8.25 3.04 -6.22
N ALA A 55 -7.18 2.49 -6.80
CA ALA A 55 -7.18 2.03 -8.18
C ALA A 55 -8.21 0.92 -8.41
N LEU A 56 -8.35 -0.01 -7.46
CA LEU A 56 -9.30 -1.11 -7.54
C LEU A 56 -10.75 -0.63 -7.38
N ALA A 57 -11.01 0.36 -6.51
CA ALA A 57 -12.32 1.00 -6.41
C ALA A 57 -12.70 1.73 -7.71
N ASN A 58 -11.75 2.43 -8.33
CA ASN A 58 -11.95 3.09 -9.63
C ASN A 58 -12.18 2.06 -10.74
N TYR A 59 -11.40 0.98 -10.77
CA TYR A 59 -11.58 -0.09 -11.75
C TYR A 59 -12.96 -0.73 -11.61
N ARG A 60 -13.37 -1.04 -10.38
CA ARG A 60 -14.72 -1.55 -10.07
C ARG A 60 -15.82 -0.61 -10.57
N ARG A 61 -15.67 0.70 -10.39
CA ARG A 61 -16.59 1.69 -10.95
C ARG A 61 -16.63 1.62 -12.48
N GLY A 62 -15.48 1.60 -13.15
CA GLY A 62 -15.42 1.50 -14.62
C GLY A 62 -16.09 0.24 -15.17
N GLN A 63 -15.98 -0.89 -14.47
CA GLN A 63 -16.67 -2.13 -14.84
C GLN A 63 -18.20 -2.03 -14.68
N LEU A 64 -18.68 -1.34 -13.64
CA LEU A 64 -20.11 -1.06 -13.44
C LEU A 64 -20.64 -0.09 -14.50
N ASP A 65 -19.90 0.98 -14.79
CA ASP A 65 -20.24 1.97 -15.82
C ASP A 65 -20.36 1.32 -17.20
N ARG A 66 -19.52 0.29 -17.47
CA ARG A 66 -19.60 -0.53 -18.69
C ARG A 66 -20.80 -1.48 -18.70
N TRP A 67 -21.17 -2.08 -17.57
CA TRP A 67 -22.23 -3.10 -17.52
C TRP A 67 -23.61 -2.54 -17.90
N PHE A 68 -23.96 -1.34 -17.41
CA PHE A 68 -25.31 -0.79 -17.60
C PHE A 68 -25.70 -0.57 -19.06
N PRO A 69 -24.88 0.08 -19.92
CA PRO A 69 -25.23 0.23 -21.34
C PRO A 69 -25.27 -1.10 -22.11
N GLU A 70 -24.52 -2.12 -21.67
CA GLU A 70 -24.52 -3.45 -22.33
C GLU A 70 -25.78 -4.28 -21.98
N HIS A 71 -26.44 -4.03 -20.84
CA HIS A 71 -27.54 -4.88 -20.32
C HIS A 71 -28.88 -4.16 -20.15
N VAL A 72 -28.88 -2.83 -20.13
CA VAL A 72 -30.09 -2.02 -19.91
C VAL A 72 -30.24 -1.13 -21.13
N ASP A 73 -30.82 -1.70 -22.20
CA ASP A 73 -31.17 -0.99 -23.43
C ASP A 73 -31.86 0.34 -23.08
N ARG A 74 -31.13 1.45 -23.21
CA ARG A 74 -31.65 2.79 -22.94
C ARG A 74 -31.82 3.48 -24.29
N PRO A 75 -33.02 3.44 -24.89
CA PRO A 75 -33.23 4.02 -26.21
C PRO A 75 -32.95 5.53 -26.16
N GLY A 76 -31.87 5.95 -26.82
CA GLY A 76 -31.48 7.36 -26.97
C GLY A 76 -30.12 7.76 -26.39
N GLU A 77 -29.47 6.88 -25.61
CA GLU A 77 -28.17 7.16 -24.98
C GLU A 77 -27.17 6.08 -25.39
N THR A 78 -26.73 6.13 -26.65
CA THR A 78 -25.65 5.25 -27.13
C THR A 78 -24.35 5.72 -26.49
N ALA A 79 -24.12 5.35 -25.23
CA ALA A 79 -22.78 5.46 -24.65
C ALA A 79 -21.80 4.75 -25.59
N ASP A 80 -20.65 5.37 -25.89
CA ASP A 80 -19.64 4.71 -26.72
C ASP A 80 -19.10 3.50 -25.93
N VAL A 81 -19.69 2.32 -26.16
CA VAL A 81 -19.29 1.06 -25.52
C VAL A 81 -17.81 0.79 -25.76
N HIS A 82 -17.23 1.25 -26.88
CA HIS A 82 -15.80 1.13 -27.11
C HIS A 82 -14.99 2.04 -26.19
N GLU A 83 -15.46 3.26 -25.92
CA GLU A 83 -14.82 4.16 -24.96
C GLU A 83 -14.86 3.60 -23.53
N LEU A 84 -16.02 3.08 -23.10
CA LEU A 84 -16.16 2.46 -21.79
C LEU A 84 -15.25 1.23 -21.63
N ARG A 85 -15.09 0.42 -22.68
CA ARG A 85 -14.13 -0.69 -22.68
C ARG A 85 -12.68 -0.21 -22.62
N ARG A 86 -12.30 0.82 -23.40
CA ARG A 86 -10.96 1.41 -23.34
C ARG A 86 -10.64 1.94 -21.95
N GLU A 87 -11.58 2.66 -21.34
CA GLU A 87 -11.41 3.19 -19.99
C GLU A 87 -11.32 2.07 -18.94
N ALA A 88 -12.15 1.03 -19.05
CA ALA A 88 -12.05 -0.14 -18.17
C ALA A 88 -10.67 -0.81 -18.26
N PHE A 89 -10.10 -0.96 -19.46
CA PHE A 89 -8.74 -1.50 -19.61
C PHE A 89 -7.68 -0.57 -19.01
N ARG A 90 -7.81 0.75 -19.17
CA ARG A 90 -6.90 1.73 -18.57
C ARG A 90 -6.93 1.65 -17.04
N LEU A 91 -8.12 1.56 -16.46
CA LEU A 91 -8.32 1.41 -15.02
C LEU A 91 -7.78 0.08 -14.50
N ARG A 92 -7.98 -1.01 -15.26
CA ARG A 92 -7.41 -2.32 -14.94
C ARG A 92 -5.88 -2.28 -14.90
N ALA A 93 -5.25 -1.65 -15.90
CA ALA A 93 -3.81 -1.51 -15.96
C ALA A 93 -3.27 -0.72 -14.74
N ALA A 94 -3.93 0.38 -14.36
CA ALA A 94 -3.57 1.16 -13.17
C ALA A 94 -3.71 0.34 -11.87
N ALA A 95 -4.77 -0.48 -11.76
CA ALA A 95 -4.95 -1.37 -10.62
C ALA A 95 -3.87 -2.46 -10.57
N MET A 96 -3.50 -3.05 -11.71
CA MET A 96 -2.41 -4.05 -11.79
C MET A 96 -1.07 -3.44 -11.39
N GLU A 97 -0.75 -2.25 -11.89
CA GLU A 97 0.50 -1.57 -11.54
C GLU A 97 0.58 -1.34 -10.02
N ALA A 98 -0.50 -0.87 -9.40
CA ALA A 98 -0.55 -0.68 -7.97
C ALA A 98 -0.47 -2.02 -7.20
N MET A 99 -1.09 -3.09 -7.71
CA MET A 99 -0.99 -4.44 -7.15
C MET A 99 0.46 -4.95 -7.13
N PHE A 100 1.19 -4.77 -8.24
CA PHE A 100 2.60 -5.18 -8.30
C PHE A 100 3.47 -4.43 -7.28
N ARG A 101 3.18 -3.15 -7.02
CA ARG A 101 3.86 -2.40 -5.95
C ARG A 101 3.58 -3.01 -4.57
N VAL A 102 2.34 -3.44 -4.31
CA VAL A 102 1.97 -4.13 -3.07
C VAL A 102 2.72 -5.44 -2.91
N GLU A 103 2.81 -6.25 -3.97
CA GLU A 103 3.54 -7.52 -3.99
C GLU A 103 5.05 -7.32 -3.79
N LEU A 104 5.64 -6.24 -4.33
CA LEU A 104 7.05 -5.91 -4.13
C LEU A 104 7.37 -5.44 -2.71
N LEU A 105 6.46 -4.72 -2.05
CA LEU A 105 6.69 -4.10 -0.74
C LEU A 105 6.31 -4.99 0.46
N THR A 106 5.62 -6.10 0.21
CA THR A 106 5.04 -6.93 1.27
C THR A 106 5.45 -8.39 1.14
N GLU A 107 6.14 -8.90 2.17
CA GLU A 107 6.50 -10.31 2.31
C GLU A 107 5.35 -11.14 2.91
N ALA A 108 4.11 -10.89 2.50
CA ALA A 108 2.92 -11.56 3.00
C ALA A 108 2.18 -12.26 1.85
N PRO A 109 2.41 -13.56 1.62
CA PRO A 109 1.77 -14.30 0.53
C PRO A 109 0.24 -14.24 0.58
N SER A 110 -0.34 -14.24 1.79
CA SER A 110 -1.79 -14.09 1.98
C SER A 110 -2.33 -12.74 1.48
N LEU A 111 -1.55 -11.66 1.59
CA LEU A 111 -1.96 -10.34 1.11
C LEU A 111 -1.92 -10.27 -0.43
N ALA A 112 -0.93 -10.92 -1.06
CA ALA A 112 -0.87 -11.04 -2.51
C ALA A 112 -2.05 -11.85 -3.06
N VAL A 113 -2.40 -12.97 -2.43
CA VAL A 113 -3.58 -13.77 -2.79
C VAL A 113 -4.85 -12.94 -2.68
N LEU A 114 -5.08 -12.23 -1.57
CA LEU A 114 -6.25 -11.36 -1.40
C LEU A 114 -6.31 -10.24 -2.46
N ALA A 115 -5.17 -9.67 -2.84
CA ALA A 115 -5.12 -8.66 -3.89
C ALA A 115 -5.54 -9.22 -5.25
N GLN A 116 -5.06 -10.43 -5.59
CA GLN A 116 -5.41 -11.13 -6.81
C GLN A 116 -6.89 -11.56 -6.83
N GLU A 117 -7.41 -12.08 -5.73
CA GLU A 117 -8.83 -12.41 -5.56
C GLU A 117 -9.72 -11.18 -5.73
N ALA A 118 -9.33 -10.06 -5.13
CA ALA A 118 -10.06 -8.80 -5.26
C ALA A 118 -10.05 -8.30 -6.72
N MET A 119 -8.91 -8.38 -7.44
CA MET A 119 -8.83 -8.09 -8.87
C MET A 119 -9.77 -8.99 -9.68
N ALA A 120 -9.70 -10.31 -9.48
CA ALA A 120 -10.49 -11.29 -10.20
C ALA A 120 -12.00 -11.11 -9.95
N SER A 121 -12.40 -10.69 -8.75
CA SER A 121 -13.80 -10.38 -8.45
C SER A 121 -14.32 -9.16 -9.22
N VAL A 122 -13.47 -8.17 -9.49
CA VAL A 122 -13.81 -6.99 -10.30
C VAL A 122 -13.84 -7.33 -11.80
N ASP A 123 -12.96 -8.23 -12.25
CA ASP A 123 -12.94 -8.76 -13.61
C ASP A 123 -14.27 -9.48 -13.98
N ARG A 124 -14.98 -10.05 -12.98
CA ARG A 124 -16.28 -10.72 -13.15
C ARG A 124 -17.49 -9.80 -13.29
N ILE A 125 -17.41 -8.53 -12.90
CA ILE A 125 -18.56 -7.60 -12.96
C ILE A 125 -19.23 -7.52 -14.35
N PRO A 126 -18.50 -7.34 -15.47
CA PRO A 126 -19.13 -7.23 -16.78
C PRO A 126 -19.67 -8.56 -17.31
N THR A 127 -19.45 -9.69 -16.62
CA THR A 127 -19.95 -11.01 -17.03
C THR A 127 -21.26 -11.38 -16.36
N ALA A 128 -21.80 -10.53 -15.47
CA ALA A 128 -23.09 -10.79 -14.84
C ALA A 128 -24.22 -10.64 -15.87
N ASP A 129 -25.09 -11.64 -15.98
CA ASP A 129 -26.15 -11.67 -17.01
C ASP A 129 -27.33 -10.76 -16.64
N ASP A 130 -27.59 -10.59 -15.34
CA ASP A 130 -28.72 -9.83 -14.84
C ASP A 130 -28.40 -8.98 -13.60
N ARG A 131 -29.41 -8.22 -13.14
CA ARG A 131 -29.26 -7.31 -12.00
C ARG A 131 -29.05 -8.03 -10.67
N GLU A 132 -29.54 -9.26 -10.53
CA GLU A 132 -29.39 -10.04 -9.31
C GLU A 132 -27.98 -10.63 -9.23
N GLU A 133 -27.47 -11.19 -10.32
CA GLU A 133 -26.07 -11.61 -10.41
C GLU A 133 -25.11 -10.42 -10.24
N LEU A 134 -25.42 -9.28 -10.87
CA LEU A 134 -24.65 -8.05 -10.67
C LEU A 134 -24.60 -7.66 -9.20
N ARG A 135 -25.71 -7.78 -8.47
CA ARG A 135 -25.77 -7.47 -7.03
C ARG A 135 -24.80 -8.35 -6.25
N VAL A 136 -24.78 -9.66 -6.54
CA VAL A 136 -23.88 -10.63 -5.88
C VAL A 136 -22.42 -10.28 -6.16
N VAL A 137 -22.01 -10.15 -7.42
CA VAL A 137 -20.61 -9.87 -7.79
C VAL A 137 -20.17 -8.49 -7.29
N ARG A 138 -21.08 -7.51 -7.27
CA ARG A 138 -20.81 -6.17 -6.74
C ARG A 138 -20.55 -6.16 -5.24
N ASP A 139 -21.30 -6.97 -4.49
CA ASP A 139 -21.16 -7.06 -3.04
C ASP A 139 -19.92 -7.90 -2.67
N GLU A 140 -19.65 -8.97 -3.41
CA GLU A 140 -18.44 -9.79 -3.29
C GLU A 140 -17.17 -8.96 -3.53
N SER A 141 -17.10 -8.24 -4.66
CA SER A 141 -15.96 -7.39 -4.98
C SER A 141 -15.72 -6.29 -3.95
N ARG A 142 -16.79 -5.68 -3.43
CA ARG A 142 -16.67 -4.72 -2.32
C ARG A 142 -16.11 -5.40 -1.06
N GLY A 143 -16.59 -6.60 -0.75
CA GLY A 143 -16.12 -7.39 0.38
C GLY A 143 -14.62 -7.68 0.30
N LEU A 144 -14.14 -8.17 -0.84
CA LEU A 144 -12.73 -8.50 -1.05
C LEU A 144 -11.81 -7.27 -0.97
N ILE A 145 -12.24 -6.12 -1.52
CA ILE A 145 -11.50 -4.85 -1.37
C ILE A 145 -11.34 -4.49 0.12
N HIS A 146 -12.41 -4.59 0.91
CA HIS A 146 -12.34 -4.31 2.34
C HIS A 146 -11.50 -5.33 3.11
N GLN A 147 -11.57 -6.61 2.74
CA GLN A 147 -10.74 -7.66 3.33
C GLN A 147 -9.26 -7.41 3.06
N PHE A 148 -8.89 -7.03 1.84
CA PHE A 148 -7.51 -6.62 1.52
C PHE A 148 -7.03 -5.46 2.40
N ILE A 149 -7.83 -4.38 2.53
CA ILE A 149 -7.47 -3.23 3.38
C ILE A 149 -7.39 -3.62 4.87
N ALA A 150 -8.26 -4.50 5.34
CA ALA A 150 -8.19 -4.98 6.71
C ALA A 150 -6.93 -5.82 6.96
N ALA A 151 -6.59 -6.70 6.01
CA ALA A 151 -5.40 -7.55 6.05
C ALA A 151 -4.09 -6.76 5.90
N SER A 152 -4.12 -5.56 5.30
CA SER A 152 -2.92 -4.71 5.15
C SER A 152 -2.56 -3.94 6.43
N ARG A 153 -3.51 -3.70 7.34
CA ARG A 153 -3.31 -2.92 8.59
C ARG A 153 -2.14 -3.40 9.46
N PRO A 154 -1.95 -4.70 9.72
CA PRO A 154 -0.83 -5.18 10.54
C PRO A 154 0.54 -4.86 9.92
N HIS A 155 0.62 -4.66 8.60
CA HIS A 155 1.88 -4.41 7.88
C HIS A 155 2.32 -2.93 7.90
N VAL A 156 1.45 -2.03 8.36
CA VAL A 156 1.73 -0.59 8.51
C VAL A 156 1.72 -0.11 9.96
N ASN A 157 1.30 -0.95 10.89
CA ASN A 157 1.37 -0.62 12.32
C ASN A 157 2.78 -0.94 12.85
N PRO A 158 3.38 -0.05 13.65
CA PRO A 158 4.62 -0.38 14.34
C PRO A 158 4.36 -1.56 15.28
N VAL A 159 5.25 -2.55 15.25
CA VAL A 159 5.30 -3.57 16.31
C VAL A 159 5.74 -2.83 17.58
N VAL A 160 4.82 -2.72 18.54
CA VAL A 160 5.06 -2.11 19.86
C VAL A 160 5.98 -3.01 20.68
#